data_AF-A0A958WHE1-F1
#
_entry.id   AF-A0A958WHE1-F1
#
_cell.length_a   1.000
_cell.length_b   1.000
_cell.length_c   1.000
_cell.angle_alpha   90.00
_cell.angle_beta   90.00
_cell.angle_gamma   90.00
#
_symmetry.space_group_name_H-M   'P 1'
#
loop_
_entity.id
_entity.type
_entity.pdbx_description
1 polymer ?
#
loop_
_entity_poly.entity_id
_entity_poly.type
_entity_poly.pdbx_seq_one_letter_code
_entity_poly.pdbx_strand_id
1 'polypeptide(L)'
;MTHLRAYMTFNGNCREAMSFYKHCFGGKLHIQPLKGSPMAEGLPPKMKDDVLHATLASRNIILMGSDMVGGNGLHQGNAISLLLVCGTEAELK
;
A
#
# COMPACT_ATOMS: atom_id res chain seq x y z
N MET A 1 -0.82 7.67 22.24
CA MET A 1 -0.80 8.83 21.32
C MET A 1 -1.46 8.41 20.03
N THR A 2 -2.16 9.32 19.35
CA THR A 2 -2.85 9.07 18.09
C THR A 2 -1.90 9.33 16.93
N HIS A 3 -1.91 8.45 15.91
CA HIS A 3 -1.05 8.56 14.73
C HIS A 3 -1.90 8.56 13.45
N LEU A 4 -1.64 9.52 12.55
CA LEU A 4 -2.21 9.52 11.21
C LEU A 4 -1.31 8.68 10.27
N ARG A 5 -1.92 7.83 9.45
CA ARG A 5 -1.23 7.00 8.46
C ARG A 5 -1.97 7.09 7.13
N ALA A 6 -1.23 7.06 6.03
CA ALA A 6 -1.83 7.00 4.70
C ALA A 6 -2.16 5.55 4.35
N TYR A 7 -3.38 5.31 3.88
CA TYR A 7 -3.82 4.03 3.35
C TYR A 7 -4.25 4.22 1.91
N MET A 8 -3.62 3.50 0.98
CA MET A 8 -3.88 3.61 -0.45
C MET A 8 -4.49 2.32 -0.98
N THR A 9 -5.53 2.46 -1.79
CA THR A 9 -6.16 1.33 -2.47
C THR A 9 -5.61 1.21 -3.89
N PHE A 10 -5.31 -0.01 -4.29
CA PHE A 10 -4.76 -0.38 -5.59
C PHE A 10 -5.71 -1.37 -6.29
N ASN A 11 -5.36 -1.80 -7.50
CA ASN A 11 -6.16 -2.74 -8.29
C ASN A 11 -5.27 -3.80 -8.95
N GLY A 12 -4.69 -4.67 -8.12
CA GLY A 12 -3.82 -5.78 -8.53
C GLY A 12 -2.33 -5.42 -8.58
N ASN A 13 -1.95 -4.18 -8.27
CA ASN A 13 -0.58 -3.69 -8.31
C ASN A 13 -0.06 -3.17 -6.96
N CYS A 14 -0.76 -3.41 -5.84
CA CYS A 14 -0.30 -2.97 -4.52
C CYS A 14 1.10 -3.50 -4.19
N ARG A 15 1.39 -4.77 -4.50
CA ARG A 15 2.70 -5.39 -4.23
C ARG A 15 3.84 -4.64 -4.95
N GLU A 16 3.63 -4.30 -6.22
CA GLU A 16 4.60 -3.56 -7.03
C GLU A 16 4.81 -2.16 -6.46
N ALA A 17 3.72 -1.41 -6.25
CA ALA A 17 3.76 -0.05 -5.72
C ALA A 17 4.45 0.01 -4.34
N MET A 18 4.09 -0.89 -3.43
CA MET A 18 4.68 -0.93 -2.09
C MET A 18 6.16 -1.36 -2.12
N SER A 19 6.55 -2.21 -3.07
CA SER A 19 7.95 -2.58 -3.28
C SER A 19 8.76 -1.40 -3.82
N PHE A 20 8.19 -0.62 -4.74
CA PHE A 20 8.77 0.64 -5.23
C PHE A 20 8.93 1.65 -4.08
N TYR A 21 7.90 1.86 -3.25
CA TYR A 21 8.01 2.76 -2.10
C TYR A 21 9.06 2.29 -1.08
N LYS A 22 9.19 0.98 -0.85
CA LYS A 22 10.28 0.43 -0.03
C LYS A 22 11.65 0.71 -0.66
N HIS A 23 11.77 0.64 -1.98
CA HIS A 23 13.02 1.00 -2.66
C HIS A 23 13.38 2.48 -2.45
N CYS A 24 12.42 3.38 -2.61
CA CYS A 24 12.63 4.83 -2.41
C CYS A 24 12.92 5.19 -0.93
N PHE A 25 12.12 4.66 0.00
CA PHE A 25 12.12 5.11 1.40
C PHE A 25 12.81 4.16 2.38
N GLY A 26 13.29 3.02 1.90
CA GLY A 26 13.83 1.95 2.75
C GLY A 26 12.78 1.38 3.71
N GLY A 27 13.24 0.89 4.87
CA GLY A 27 12.37 0.41 5.94
C GLY A 27 11.92 -1.05 5.79
N LYS A 28 10.92 -1.42 6.59
CA LYS A 28 10.36 -2.78 6.67
C LYS A 28 9.02 -2.82 5.98
N LEU A 29 8.94 -3.63 4.92
CA LEU A 29 7.71 -3.91 4.19
C LEU A 29 7.15 -5.27 4.63
N HIS A 30 5.92 -5.28 5.10
CA HIS A 30 5.14 -6.48 5.32
C HIS A 30 3.99 -6.54 4.31
N ILE A 31 3.79 -7.70 3.67
CA ILE A 31 2.70 -7.94 2.72
C ILE A 31 1.96 -9.19 3.15
N GLN A 32 0.67 -9.02 3.42
CA GLN A 32 -0.29 -10.09 3.61
C GLN A 32 -1.03 -10.34 2.29
N PRO A 33 -0.79 -11.49 1.63
CA PRO A 33 -1.56 -11.86 0.45
C PRO A 33 -3.01 -12.21 0.84
N LEU A 34 -3.93 -12.08 -0.11
CA LEU A 34 -5.29 -12.59 0.05
C LEU A 34 -5.28 -14.12 0.15
N LYS A 35 -4.46 -14.79 -0.67
CA LYS A 35 -4.28 -16.25 -0.61
C LYS A 35 -3.87 -16.70 0.80
N GLY A 36 -4.62 -17.67 1.33
CA GLY A 36 -4.40 -18.23 2.66
C GLY A 36 -5.06 -17.45 3.79
N SER A 37 -5.76 -16.35 3.50
CA SER A 37 -6.64 -15.69 4.47
C SER A 37 -8.03 -16.34 4.49
N PRO A 38 -8.77 -16.25 5.61
CA PRO A 38 -10.18 -16.66 5.66
C PRO A 38 -11.06 -15.92 4.64
N MET A 39 -10.67 -14.71 4.24
CA MET A 39 -11.39 -13.90 3.25
C MET A 39 -11.22 -14.41 1.82
N ALA A 40 -10.28 -15.32 1.56
CA ALA A 40 -10.11 -15.89 0.22
C ALA A 40 -11.27 -16.82 -0.19
N GLU A 41 -12.02 -17.34 0.78
CA GLU A 41 -13.16 -18.22 0.52
C GLU A 41 -14.27 -17.44 -0.20
N GLY A 42 -14.75 -17.96 -1.32
CA GLY A 42 -15.81 -17.34 -2.12
C GLY A 42 -15.37 -16.21 -3.05
N LEU A 43 -14.08 -15.84 -3.06
CA LEU A 43 -13.56 -14.83 -3.99
C LEU A 43 -13.04 -15.42 -5.32
N PRO A 44 -13.11 -14.67 -6.43
CA PRO A 44 -12.60 -15.11 -7.73
C PRO A 44 -11.13 -15.56 -7.69
N PRO A 45 -10.74 -16.64 -8.40
CA PRO A 45 -9.36 -17.12 -8.42
C PRO A 45 -8.32 -16.09 -8.86
N LYS A 46 -8.72 -15.13 -9.70
CA LYS A 46 -7.86 -14.02 -10.15
C LYS A 46 -7.35 -13.13 -9.01
N MET A 47 -8.03 -13.12 -7.87
CA MET A 47 -7.65 -12.31 -6.70
C MET A 47 -6.66 -13.02 -5.79
N LYS A 48 -6.24 -14.26 -6.08
CA LYS A 48 -5.33 -15.00 -5.19
C LYS A 48 -4.00 -14.29 -4.97
N ASP A 49 -3.51 -13.55 -5.96
CA ASP A 49 -2.25 -12.83 -5.88
C ASP A 49 -2.40 -11.39 -5.34
N ASP A 50 -3.64 -10.95 -5.13
CA ASP A 50 -3.95 -9.63 -4.57
C ASP A 50 -3.41 -9.49 -3.15
N VAL A 51 -3.01 -8.28 -2.81
CA VAL A 51 -2.61 -7.91 -1.46
C VAL A 51 -3.86 -7.59 -0.65
N LEU A 52 -4.13 -8.43 0.36
CA LEU A 52 -5.13 -8.14 1.37
C LEU A 52 -4.74 -6.93 2.20
N HIS A 53 -3.47 -6.87 2.60
CA HIS A 53 -2.93 -5.76 3.38
C HIS A 53 -1.42 -5.65 3.25
N ALA A 54 -0.91 -4.45 3.04
CA ALA A 54 0.52 -4.13 3.09
C ALA A 54 0.77 -3.00 4.07
N THR A 55 1.90 -3.07 4.76
CA THR A 55 2.42 -2.00 5.61
C THR A 55 3.89 -1.80 5.33
N LEU A 56 4.26 -0.59 4.95
CA LEU A 56 5.63 -0.11 4.88
C LEU A 56 5.88 0.83 6.04
N ALA A 57 6.76 0.43 6.95
CA ALA A 57 7.23 1.28 8.04
C ALA A 57 8.70 1.65 7.79
N SER A 58 8.96 2.94 7.58
CA SER A 58 10.30 3.53 7.55
C SER A 58 10.47 4.49 8.73
N ARG A 59 11.60 5.19 8.81
CA ARG A 59 11.91 6.09 9.92
C ARG A 59 10.89 7.23 10.06
N ASN A 60 10.49 7.82 8.93
CA ASN A 60 9.68 9.05 8.90
C ASN A 60 8.28 8.85 8.32
N ILE A 61 8.00 7.69 7.72
CA ILE A 61 6.72 7.43 7.04
C ILE A 61 6.16 6.06 7.41
N ILE A 62 4.83 5.98 7.43
CA ILE A 62 4.10 4.72 7.43
C ILE A 62 3.09 4.79 6.29
N LEU A 63 3.28 3.94 5.29
CA LEU A 63 2.35 3.76 4.18
C LEU A 63 1.68 2.40 4.32
N MET A 64 0.39 2.36 4.04
CA MET A 64 -0.41 1.14 4.07
C MET A 64 -1.18 1.02 2.76
N GLY A 65 -1.56 -0.20 2.39
CA GLY A 65 -2.40 -0.37 1.21
C GLY A 65 -2.93 -1.77 0.99
N SER A 66 -3.83 -1.90 0.02
CA SER A 66 -4.41 -3.18 -0.40
C SER A 66 -4.94 -3.12 -1.82
N ASP A 67 -5.10 -4.28 -2.44
CA ASP A 67 -5.83 -4.46 -3.70
C ASP A 67 -7.34 -4.69 -3.48
N MET A 68 -7.79 -4.73 -2.22
CA MET A 68 -9.18 -4.95 -1.86
C MET A 68 -10.06 -3.76 -2.24
N VAL A 69 -10.63 -3.80 -3.43
CA VAL A 69 -11.62 -2.84 -3.94
C VAL A 69 -13.04 -3.39 -3.79
N GLY A 70 -14.00 -2.49 -3.55
CA GLY A 70 -15.43 -2.86 -3.53
C GLY A 70 -15.96 -3.20 -4.92
N GLY A 71 -17.25 -3.55 -5.02
CA GLY A 71 -17.86 -3.99 -6.29
C GLY A 71 -17.77 -2.98 -7.45
N ASN A 72 -17.65 -1.69 -7.16
CA ASN A 72 -17.48 -0.63 -8.17
C ASN A 72 -16.02 -0.46 -8.64
N GLY A 73 -15.08 -1.22 -8.07
CA GLY A 73 -13.66 -1.16 -8.40
C GLY A 73 -12.93 0.06 -7.83
N LEU A 74 -11.71 0.30 -8.34
CA LEU A 74 -10.88 1.45 -7.98
C LEU A 74 -11.28 2.69 -8.78
N HIS A 75 -11.60 3.78 -8.09
CA HIS A 75 -11.77 5.10 -8.70
C HIS A 75 -10.43 5.85 -8.70
N GLN A 76 -9.74 5.86 -9.84
CA GLN A 76 -8.49 6.59 -9.99
C GLN A 76 -8.72 8.09 -10.18
N GLY A 77 -7.91 8.92 -9.52
CA GLY A 77 -7.98 10.37 -9.58
C GLY A 77 -7.00 11.04 -8.63
N ASN A 78 -7.12 12.35 -8.48
CA ASN A 78 -6.27 13.20 -7.64
C ASN A 78 -6.93 13.56 -6.29
N ALA A 79 -7.80 12.69 -5.77
CA ALA A 79 -8.56 12.94 -4.54
C ALA A 79 -7.67 13.06 -3.29
N ILE A 80 -6.48 12.48 -3.32
CA ILE A 80 -5.50 12.50 -2.23
C ILE A 80 -4.13 12.85 -2.80
N SER A 81 -3.38 13.67 -2.06
CA SER A 81 -1.95 13.92 -2.29
C SER A 81 -1.21 13.73 -0.97
N LEU A 82 -0.07 13.06 -1.02
CA LEU A 82 0.83 12.91 0.12
C LEU A 82 2.03 13.83 -0.10
N LEU A 83 2.21 14.81 0.79
CA LEU A 83 3.34 15.71 0.74
C LEU A 83 4.48 15.16 1.60
N LEU A 84 5.64 14.98 0.98
CA LEU A 84 6.89 14.73 1.69
C LEU A 84 7.65 16.04 1.81
N VAL A 85 8.00 16.42 3.03
CA VAL A 85 8.82 17.61 3.30
C VAL A 85 10.22 17.14 3.69
N CYS A 86 11.20 17.53 2.88
CA CYS A 86 12.60 17.26 3.13
C CYS A 86 13.27 18.52 3.72
N GLY A 87 14.20 18.31 4.65
CA GLY A 87 14.98 19.39 5.26
C GLY A 87 16.20 19.80 4.44
N THR A 88 16.69 18.91 3.57
CA THR A 88 17.88 19.17 2.73
C THR A 88 17.71 18.61 1.32
N GLU A 89 18.46 19.14 0.36
CA GLU A 89 18.48 18.62 -1.02
C GLU A 89 19.01 17.18 -1.08
N ALA A 90 19.93 16.79 -0.20
CA ALA A 90 20.45 15.41 -0.15
C ALA A 90 19.39 14.35 0.22
N GLU A 91 18.25 14.76 0.77
CA GLU A 91 17.12 13.89 1.07
C GLU A 91 16.19 13.71 -0.16
N LEU A 92 16.31 14.55 -1.19
CA LEU A 92 15.66 14.39 -2.50
C LEU A 92 16.46 13.36 -3.31
N LYS A 93 16.34 12.09 -2.97
CA LYS A 93 16.93 10.98 -3.76
C LYS A 93 16.05 10.60 -4.92
#